data_AF-A0A951NAX9-F1
#
_entry.id   AF-A0A951NAX9-F1
#
_cell.length_a   1.000
_cell.length_b   1.000
_cell.length_c   1.000
_cell.angle_alpha   90.00
_cell.angle_beta   90.00
_cell.angle_gamma   90.00
#
_symmetry.space_group_name_H-M   'P 1'
#
loop_
_entity.id
_entity.type
_entity.pdbx_description
1 polymer ?
#
loop_
_entity_poly.entity_id
_entity_poly.type
_entity_poly.pdbx_seq_one_letter_code
_entity_poly.pdbx_strand_id
1 'polypeptide(L)'
;MTAPPSPDPEDLPALTAVLRQLATAVDAQRLVAMTNSLETPWVSPAADSARDRWAEADGRARTGADELRTVADHLDALAASGHDVPTPPMTWPAQRPHGDPGPSAPEGVVIVMPEWTAALAQMWQAGATTIADGLSHVRKTASAFTSGPAVSALLERALGPRSNTALAAERYREAAGIAAAEATGQL
;
A
#
# COMPACT_ATOMS: atom_id res chain seq x y z
N MET A 1 -39.83 1.64 -7.62
CA MET A 1 -38.39 1.40 -7.43
C MET A 1 -37.99 2.12 -6.15
N THR A 2 -37.82 1.38 -5.07
CA THR A 2 -37.40 1.92 -3.76
C THR A 2 -35.89 2.18 -3.81
N ALA A 3 -35.47 3.39 -3.43
CA ALA A 3 -34.05 3.71 -3.30
C ALA A 3 -33.39 2.74 -2.31
N PRO A 4 -32.15 2.29 -2.56
CA PRO A 4 -31.42 1.46 -1.59
C PRO A 4 -31.31 2.22 -0.26
N PRO A 5 -31.35 1.51 0.88
CA PRO A 5 -31.18 2.14 2.18
C PRO A 5 -29.86 2.89 2.20
N SER A 6 -29.92 4.17 2.59
CA SER A 6 -28.70 4.94 2.87
C SER A 6 -27.98 4.28 4.05
N PRO A 7 -26.63 4.29 4.06
CA PRO A 7 -25.88 3.81 5.22
C PRO A 7 -26.31 4.59 6.45
N ASP A 8 -26.49 3.91 7.60
CA ASP A 8 -26.79 4.59 8.85
C ASP A 8 -25.61 5.54 9.16
N PRO A 9 -25.89 6.84 9.39
CA PRO A 9 -24.85 7.85 9.55
C PRO A 9 -23.96 7.63 10.79
N GLU A 10 -24.40 6.80 11.73
CA GLU A 10 -23.65 6.45 12.95
C GLU A 10 -22.45 5.53 12.68
N ASP A 11 -22.46 4.75 11.60
CA ASP A 11 -21.38 3.79 11.32
C ASP A 11 -20.26 4.39 10.44
N LEU A 12 -20.55 5.45 9.67
CA LEU A 12 -19.58 6.10 8.77
C LEU A 12 -18.29 6.56 9.48
N PRO A 13 -18.36 7.17 10.69
CA PRO A 13 -17.16 7.57 11.43
C PRO A 13 -16.23 6.40 11.76
N ALA A 14 -16.78 5.20 12.04
CA ALA A 14 -15.98 4.02 12.34
C ALA A 14 -15.22 3.53 11.09
N LEU A 15 -15.87 3.52 9.93
CA LEU A 15 -15.22 3.16 8.66
C LEU A 15 -14.14 4.18 8.27
N THR A 16 -14.43 5.48 8.41
CA THR A 16 -13.44 6.55 8.20
C THR A 16 -12.20 6.35 9.09
N ALA A 17 -12.41 6.09 10.38
CA ALA A 17 -11.31 5.89 11.32
C ALA A 17 -10.42 4.71 10.91
N VAL A 18 -11.03 3.59 10.52
CA VAL A 18 -10.32 2.38 10.08
C VAL A 18 -9.56 2.61 8.76
N LEU A 19 -10.12 3.35 7.81
CA LEU A 19 -9.43 3.75 6.57
C LEU A 19 -8.20 4.63 6.84
N ARG A 20 -8.34 5.63 7.73
CA ARG A 20 -7.22 6.50 8.15
C ARG A 20 -6.14 5.73 8.90
N GLN A 21 -6.54 4.78 9.75
CA GLN A 21 -5.60 3.92 10.45
C GLN A 21 -4.80 3.06 9.48
N LEU A 22 -5.45 2.48 8.45
CA LEU A 22 -4.74 1.74 7.40
C LEU A 22 -3.78 2.65 6.63
N ALA A 23 -4.20 3.85 6.21
CA ALA A 23 -3.33 4.79 5.53
C ALA A 23 -2.08 5.15 6.38
N THR A 24 -2.28 5.33 7.68
CA THR A 24 -1.19 5.60 8.63
C THR A 24 -0.24 4.41 8.77
N ALA A 25 -0.79 3.19 8.85
CA ALA A 25 0.02 1.97 8.91
C ALA A 25 0.84 1.79 7.62
N VAL A 26 0.25 2.06 6.45
CA VAL A 26 0.95 2.02 5.16
C VAL A 26 2.11 3.01 5.15
N ASP A 27 1.91 4.26 5.57
CA ASP A 27 3.01 5.24 5.62
C ASP A 27 4.10 4.89 6.64
N ALA A 28 3.74 4.34 7.81
CA ALA A 28 4.73 3.87 8.77
C ALA A 28 5.61 2.76 8.17
N GLN A 29 5.03 1.81 7.43
CA GLN A 29 5.79 0.75 6.76
C GLN A 29 6.71 1.30 5.67
N ARG A 30 6.26 2.30 4.91
CA ARG A 30 7.09 2.98 3.89
C ARG A 30 8.31 3.64 4.51
N LEU A 31 8.15 4.35 5.63
CA LEU A 31 9.25 5.02 6.33
C LEU A 31 10.27 4.01 6.89
N VAL A 32 9.78 2.94 7.52
CA VAL A 32 10.63 1.85 8.02
C VAL A 32 11.43 1.23 6.87
N ALA A 33 10.82 1.02 5.72
CA ALA A 33 11.50 0.42 4.58
C ALA A 33 12.49 1.38 3.89
N MET A 34 12.17 2.68 3.76
CA MET A 34 13.10 3.70 3.23
C MET A 34 14.37 3.82 4.07
N THR A 35 14.22 3.86 5.39
CA THR A 35 15.35 4.07 6.31
C THR A 35 16.37 2.93 6.22
N ASN A 36 15.89 1.70 6.02
CA ASN A 36 16.77 0.53 5.96
C ASN A 36 17.38 0.31 4.56
N SER A 37 16.73 0.78 3.49
CA SER A 37 17.26 0.71 2.12
C SER A 37 18.39 1.73 1.85
N LEU A 38 18.43 2.87 2.57
CA LEU A 38 19.44 3.92 2.38
C LEU A 38 20.78 3.61 3.06
N GLU A 39 20.79 2.71 4.05
CA GLU A 39 21.98 2.41 4.85
C GLU A 39 22.65 1.06 4.47
N THR A 40 22.09 0.28 3.53
CA THR A 40 22.53 -1.09 3.29
C THR A 40 23.51 -1.26 2.10
N PRO A 41 24.70 -1.86 2.31
CA PRO A 41 25.68 -2.16 1.25
C PRO A 41 25.38 -3.47 0.50
N TRP A 42 24.11 -3.79 0.24
CA TRP A 42 23.72 -5.02 -0.48
C TRP A 42 23.94 -4.86 -2.00
N VAL A 43 24.99 -5.44 -2.56
CA VAL A 43 25.34 -5.26 -3.98
C VAL A 43 25.36 -6.62 -4.69
N SER A 44 24.26 -6.94 -5.38
CA SER A 44 24.11 -8.12 -6.24
C SER A 44 23.00 -7.88 -7.29
N PRO A 45 22.92 -8.65 -8.39
CA PRO A 45 21.80 -8.56 -9.34
C PRO A 45 20.43 -8.80 -8.68
N ALA A 46 20.38 -9.65 -7.66
CA ALA A 46 19.17 -9.90 -6.88
C ALA A 46 18.83 -8.71 -5.96
N ALA A 47 19.83 -8.00 -5.45
CA ALA A 47 19.64 -6.73 -4.74
C ALA A 47 18.96 -5.67 -5.63
N ASP A 48 19.37 -5.54 -6.88
CA ASP A 48 18.75 -4.59 -7.81
C ASP A 48 17.30 -4.98 -8.13
N SER A 49 17.06 -6.27 -8.37
CA SER A 49 15.71 -6.79 -8.61
C SER A 49 14.78 -6.63 -7.39
N ALA A 50 15.32 -6.72 -6.17
CA ALA A 50 14.58 -6.48 -4.95
C ALA A 50 14.33 -4.99 -4.72
N ARG A 51 15.30 -4.11 -5.00
CA ARG A 51 15.15 -2.66 -4.93
C ARG A 51 14.10 -2.14 -5.91
N ASP A 52 14.08 -2.64 -7.14
CA ASP A 52 13.08 -2.24 -8.14
C ASP A 52 11.66 -2.60 -7.67
N ARG A 53 11.48 -3.82 -7.16
CA ARG A 53 10.19 -4.26 -6.60
C ARG A 53 9.81 -3.47 -5.37
N TRP A 54 10.78 -3.14 -4.52
CA TRP A 54 10.55 -2.28 -3.37
C TRP A 54 10.15 -0.86 -3.79
N ALA A 55 10.81 -0.27 -4.80
CA ALA A 55 10.47 1.05 -5.31
C ALA A 55 9.07 1.07 -5.92
N GLU A 56 8.70 0.03 -6.66
CA GLU A 56 7.33 -0.16 -7.14
C GLU A 56 6.34 -0.30 -5.98
N ALA A 57 6.70 -1.03 -4.92
CA ALA A 57 5.91 -1.17 -3.70
C ALA A 57 5.72 0.18 -2.98
N ASP A 58 6.77 0.99 -2.82
CA ASP A 58 6.69 2.32 -2.19
C ASP A 58 5.79 3.26 -2.98
N GLY A 59 5.96 3.29 -4.31
CA GLY A 59 5.14 4.10 -5.20
C GLY A 59 3.66 3.73 -5.08
N ARG A 60 3.34 2.44 -5.11
CA ARG A 60 1.97 1.94 -4.91
C ARG A 60 1.46 2.17 -3.50
N ALA A 61 2.28 1.99 -2.47
CA ALA A 61 1.90 2.19 -1.08
C ALA A 61 1.54 3.66 -0.81
N ARG A 62 2.34 4.61 -1.31
CA ARG A 62 2.04 6.05 -1.25
C ARG A 62 0.69 6.36 -1.89
N THR A 63 0.53 5.82 -3.09
CA THR A 63 -0.67 5.98 -3.90
C THR A 63 -1.89 5.46 -3.15
N GLY A 64 -1.82 4.24 -2.63
CA GLY A 64 -2.89 3.62 -1.86
C GLY A 64 -3.22 4.34 -0.55
N ALA A 65 -2.22 4.83 0.19
CA ALA A 65 -2.45 5.61 1.41
C ALA A 65 -3.24 6.90 1.13
N ASP A 66 -2.92 7.59 0.03
CA ASP A 66 -3.64 8.79 -0.41
C ASP A 66 -5.06 8.46 -0.90
N GLU A 67 -5.27 7.32 -1.59
CA GLU A 67 -6.60 6.83 -1.97
C GLU A 67 -7.46 6.58 -0.72
N LEU A 68 -6.91 5.90 0.29
CA LEU A 68 -7.61 5.60 1.54
C LEU A 68 -8.01 6.86 2.30
N ARG A 69 -7.13 7.87 2.37
CA ARG A 69 -7.46 9.18 2.97
C ARG A 69 -8.55 9.90 2.20
N THR A 70 -8.46 9.92 0.88
CA THR A 70 -9.46 10.56 0.01
C THR A 70 -10.85 9.95 0.22
N VAL A 71 -10.92 8.60 0.31
CA VAL A 71 -12.19 7.91 0.60
C VAL A 71 -12.68 8.27 2.00
N ALA A 72 -11.80 8.25 3.02
CA ALA A 72 -12.17 8.63 4.37
C ALA A 72 -12.73 10.06 4.45
N ASP A 73 -12.07 11.03 3.81
CA ASP A 73 -12.54 12.43 3.78
C ASP A 73 -13.89 12.57 3.06
N HIS A 74 -14.14 11.75 2.04
CA HIS A 74 -15.44 11.71 1.38
C HIS A 74 -16.54 11.13 2.28
N LEU A 75 -16.24 10.07 3.05
CA LEU A 75 -17.17 9.50 4.02
C LEU A 75 -17.49 10.48 5.15
N ASP A 76 -16.50 11.23 5.63
CA ASP A 76 -16.72 12.31 6.61
C ASP A 76 -17.64 13.40 6.05
N ALA A 77 -17.44 13.80 4.79
CA ALA A 77 -18.30 14.79 4.14
C ALA A 77 -19.75 14.28 4.00
N LEU A 78 -19.94 13.00 3.67
CA LEU A 78 -21.26 12.35 3.59
C LEU A 78 -21.95 12.30 4.96
N ALA A 79 -21.20 11.95 6.02
CA ALA A 79 -21.72 11.92 7.38
C ALA A 79 -22.16 13.32 7.85
N ALA A 80 -21.43 14.36 7.46
CA ALA A 80 -21.74 15.74 7.81
C ALA A 80 -22.92 16.34 7.01
N SER A 81 -23.12 15.91 5.75
CA SER A 81 -24.16 16.47 4.87
C SER A 81 -25.53 15.82 5.02
N GLY A 82 -25.61 14.58 5.53
CA GLY A 82 -26.86 13.81 5.62
C GLY A 82 -27.51 13.47 4.26
N HIS A 83 -26.83 13.77 3.15
CA HIS A 83 -27.28 13.61 1.77
C HIS A 83 -26.10 13.20 0.87
N ASP A 84 -26.43 12.59 -0.28
CA ASP A 84 -25.49 12.08 -1.28
C ASP A 84 -24.55 13.22 -1.75
N VAL A 85 -23.28 13.15 -1.32
CA VAL A 85 -22.23 14.07 -1.77
C VAL A 85 -21.75 13.57 -3.14
N PRO A 86 -21.71 14.42 -4.17
CA PRO A 86 -21.20 14.01 -5.47
C PRO A 86 -19.77 13.50 -5.32
N THR A 87 -19.54 12.28 -5.82
CA THR A 87 -18.22 11.64 -5.82
C THR A 87 -17.21 12.61 -6.44
N PRO A 88 -16.10 12.95 -5.76
CA PRO A 88 -15.15 13.90 -6.32
C PRO A 88 -14.59 13.35 -7.65
N PRO A 89 -14.35 14.19 -8.65
CA PRO A 89 -13.60 13.78 -9.83
C PRO A 89 -12.17 13.46 -9.39
N MET A 90 -11.91 12.21 -9.04
CA MET A 90 -10.57 11.72 -8.75
C MET A 90 -9.76 11.69 -10.04
N THR A 91 -9.13 12.82 -10.35
CA THR A 91 -7.98 12.85 -11.25
C THR A 91 -6.78 12.39 -10.45
N TRP A 92 -6.61 11.06 -10.43
CA TRP A 92 -5.46 10.45 -9.80
C TRP A 92 -4.20 10.95 -10.51
N PRO A 93 -3.16 11.42 -9.79
CA PRO A 93 -1.93 11.82 -10.44
C PRO A 93 -1.38 10.61 -11.21
N ALA A 94 -1.19 10.77 -12.52
CA ALA A 94 -0.43 9.82 -13.31
C ALA A 94 0.92 9.62 -12.61
N GLN A 95 1.35 8.37 -12.47
CA GLN A 95 2.67 8.02 -11.95
C GLN A 95 3.69 8.94 -12.61
N ARG A 96 4.42 9.74 -11.81
CA ARG A 96 5.51 10.53 -12.37
C ARG A 96 6.48 9.53 -13.02
N PRO A 97 6.93 9.77 -14.26
CA PRO A 97 7.95 8.92 -14.85
C PRO A 97 9.16 8.91 -13.92
N HIS A 98 9.58 7.71 -13.51
CA HIS A 98 10.86 7.53 -12.87
C HIS A 98 11.92 8.08 -13.82
N GLY A 99 12.69 9.06 -13.35
CA GLY A 99 13.77 9.66 -14.12
C GLY A 99 14.80 8.61 -14.52
N ASP A 100 15.37 8.81 -15.72
CA ASP A 100 16.40 7.97 -16.35
C ASP A 100 17.46 7.49 -15.35
N PRO A 101 17.82 6.19 -15.35
CA PRO A 101 19.02 5.74 -14.65
C PRO A 101 20.26 6.31 -15.38
N GLY A 102 20.95 7.22 -14.70
CA GLY A 102 22.28 7.71 -15.09
C GLY A 102 23.33 6.59 -15.09
N PRO A 103 24.51 6.83 -15.70
CA PRO A 103 25.41 5.80 -16.20
C PRO A 103 25.94 4.84 -15.13
N SER A 104 26.00 3.56 -15.50
CA SER A 104 26.44 2.41 -14.71
C SER A 104 27.77 2.65 -13.98
N ALA A 105 27.76 2.40 -12.67
CA ALA A 105 28.94 2.44 -11.81
C ALA A 105 29.89 1.26 -12.11
N PRO A 106 31.22 1.41 -11.87
CA PRO A 106 32.23 0.39 -12.14
C PRO A 106 32.01 -0.88 -11.32
N GLU A 107 32.33 -2.04 -11.92
CA GLU A 107 32.24 -3.38 -11.35
C GLU A 107 32.91 -3.45 -9.96
N GLY A 108 32.09 -3.39 -8.92
CA GLY A 108 32.49 -3.46 -7.52
C GLY A 108 32.37 -4.87 -6.97
N VAL A 109 33.27 -5.21 -6.06
CA VAL A 109 33.24 -6.44 -5.26
C VAL A 109 31.85 -6.65 -4.65
N VAL A 110 31.25 -7.81 -4.92
CA VAL A 110 29.96 -8.23 -4.35
C VAL A 110 30.16 -8.53 -2.87
N ILE A 111 29.60 -7.70 -2.00
CA ILE A 111 29.51 -7.96 -0.56
C ILE A 111 28.07 -8.40 -0.28
N VAL A 112 27.89 -9.68 0.02
CA VAL A 112 26.62 -10.23 0.53
C VAL A 112 26.80 -10.49 2.02
N MET A 113 25.95 -9.88 2.86
CA MET A 113 25.87 -10.20 4.28
C MET A 113 24.54 -10.93 4.54
N PRO A 114 24.54 -12.27 4.61
CA PRO A 114 23.31 -13.09 4.66
C PRO A 114 22.36 -12.69 5.79
N GLU A 115 22.89 -12.32 6.95
CA GLU A 115 22.13 -11.87 8.10
C GLU A 115 21.37 -10.57 7.85
N TRP A 116 21.93 -9.65 7.06
CA TRP A 116 21.28 -8.39 6.69
C TRP A 116 20.20 -8.61 5.64
N THR A 117 20.50 -9.43 4.62
CA THR A 117 19.52 -9.77 3.60
C THR A 117 18.32 -10.51 4.21
N ALA A 118 18.55 -11.38 5.20
CA ALA A 118 17.49 -12.02 5.97
C ALA A 118 16.67 -11.01 6.80
N ALA A 119 17.31 -10.03 7.43
CA ALA A 119 16.61 -8.99 8.20
C ALA A 119 15.73 -8.12 7.29
N LEU A 120 16.23 -7.71 6.12
CA LEU A 120 15.44 -6.99 5.10
C LEU A 120 14.24 -7.81 4.63
N ALA A 121 14.45 -9.10 4.36
CA ALA A 121 13.37 -10.01 3.97
C ALA A 121 12.26 -10.07 5.03
N GLN A 122 12.62 -10.25 6.31
CA GLN A 122 11.67 -10.29 7.41
C GLN A 122 10.90 -8.98 7.56
N MET A 123 11.59 -7.85 7.42
CA MET A 123 10.99 -6.53 7.49
C MET A 123 9.95 -6.29 6.38
N TRP A 124 10.32 -6.55 5.13
CA TRP A 124 9.40 -6.39 4.01
C TRP A 124 8.22 -7.35 4.09
N GLN A 125 8.46 -8.58 4.56
CA GLN A 125 7.39 -9.54 4.83
C GLN A 125 6.44 -9.04 5.93
N ALA A 126 6.96 -8.49 7.03
CA ALA A 126 6.15 -7.95 8.11
C ALA A 126 5.30 -6.75 7.63
N GLY A 127 5.87 -5.87 6.81
CA GLY A 127 5.13 -4.77 6.18
C GLY A 127 4.01 -5.26 5.27
N ALA A 128 4.30 -6.26 4.42
CA ALA A 128 3.28 -6.86 3.55
C ALA A 128 2.12 -7.49 4.34
N THR A 129 2.44 -8.24 5.41
CA THR A 129 1.43 -8.84 6.29
C THR A 129 0.59 -7.76 6.97
N THR A 130 1.22 -6.71 7.52
CA THR A 130 0.52 -5.59 8.18
C THR A 130 -0.48 -4.93 7.23
N ILE A 131 -0.06 -4.66 5.99
CA ILE A 131 -0.94 -4.04 4.98
C ILE A 131 -2.07 -5.00 4.58
N ALA A 132 -1.77 -6.28 4.38
CA ALA A 132 -2.77 -7.28 3.99
C ALA A 132 -3.82 -7.51 5.09
N ASP A 133 -3.40 -7.62 6.35
CA ASP A 133 -4.29 -7.77 7.50
C ASP A 133 -5.15 -6.52 7.71
N GLY A 134 -4.53 -5.34 7.60
CA GLY A 134 -5.24 -4.07 7.65
C GLY A 134 -6.30 -3.96 6.54
N LEU A 135 -5.97 -4.31 5.29
CA LEU A 135 -6.93 -4.38 4.19
C LEU A 135 -8.06 -5.36 4.45
N SER A 136 -7.75 -6.55 4.96
CA SER A 136 -8.74 -7.57 5.31
C SER A 136 -9.70 -7.07 6.39
N HIS A 137 -9.16 -6.42 7.42
CA HIS A 137 -9.95 -5.79 8.47
C HIS A 137 -10.87 -4.70 7.92
N VAL A 138 -10.35 -3.79 7.10
CA VAL A 138 -11.17 -2.72 6.50
C VAL A 138 -12.24 -3.29 5.58
N ARG A 139 -11.93 -4.28 4.73
CA ARG A 139 -12.94 -4.94 3.88
C ARG A 139 -14.04 -5.59 4.70
N LYS A 140 -13.69 -6.27 5.79
CA LYS A 140 -14.66 -6.86 6.70
C LYS A 140 -15.55 -5.79 7.32
N THR A 141 -14.95 -4.70 7.81
CA THR A 141 -15.69 -3.55 8.34
C THR A 141 -16.61 -2.99 7.26
N ALA A 142 -16.09 -2.63 6.08
CA ALA A 142 -16.86 -2.11 4.94
C ALA A 142 -17.98 -3.04 4.46
N SER A 143 -17.80 -4.36 4.51
CA SER A 143 -18.84 -5.33 4.11
C SER A 143 -20.05 -5.36 5.05
N ALA A 144 -19.91 -4.86 6.28
CA ALA A 144 -21.01 -4.71 7.22
C ALA A 144 -21.90 -3.49 6.88
N PHE A 145 -21.47 -2.63 5.94
CA PHE A 145 -22.20 -1.42 5.56
C PHE A 145 -23.04 -1.67 4.33
N THR A 146 -24.33 -1.35 4.42
CA THR A 146 -25.17 -1.20 3.24
C THR A 146 -24.99 0.22 2.73
N SER A 147 -24.16 0.40 1.69
CA SER A 147 -23.86 1.72 1.14
C SER A 147 -24.46 1.90 -0.25
N GLY A 148 -24.70 3.16 -0.64
CA GLY A 148 -25.12 3.49 -1.99
C GLY A 148 -24.08 3.05 -3.05
N PRO A 149 -24.48 2.88 -4.31
CA PRO A 149 -23.60 2.37 -5.38
C PRO A 149 -22.34 3.22 -5.59
N ALA A 150 -22.39 4.53 -5.34
CA ALA A 150 -21.24 5.42 -5.40
C ALA A 150 -20.18 5.10 -4.33
N VAL A 151 -20.60 4.92 -3.08
CA VAL A 151 -19.72 4.58 -1.95
C VAL A 151 -19.15 3.17 -2.12
N SER A 152 -19.96 2.22 -2.59
CA SER A 152 -19.49 0.86 -2.90
C SER A 152 -18.42 0.86 -3.99
N ALA A 153 -18.57 1.67 -5.04
CA ALA A 153 -17.55 1.77 -6.10
C ALA A 153 -16.25 2.41 -5.61
N LEU A 154 -16.33 3.41 -4.72
CA LEU A 154 -15.16 4.01 -4.08
C LEU A 154 -14.40 3.00 -3.21
N LEU A 155 -15.13 2.26 -2.37
CA LEU A 155 -14.56 1.25 -1.50
C LEU A 155 -13.95 0.09 -2.30
N GLU A 156 -14.60 -0.37 -3.36
CA GLU A 156 -14.05 -1.41 -4.24
C GLU A 156 -12.77 -0.94 -4.94
N ARG A 157 -12.69 0.32 -5.35
CA ARG A 157 -11.47 0.86 -5.97
C ARG A 157 -10.30 0.96 -4.98
N ALA A 158 -10.56 1.44 -3.76
CA ALA A 158 -9.51 1.65 -2.75
C ALA A 158 -9.11 0.35 -2.01
N LEU A 159 -10.05 -0.59 -1.86
CA LEU A 159 -9.86 -1.80 -1.09
C LEU A 159 -9.80 -3.06 -1.94
N GLY A 160 -10.20 -3.03 -3.20
CA GLY A 160 -10.28 -4.21 -4.06
C GLY A 160 -8.93 -4.92 -4.26
N PRO A 161 -8.93 -6.13 -4.86
CA PRO A 161 -7.71 -6.91 -5.08
C PRO A 161 -6.71 -6.23 -6.02
N ARG A 162 -7.16 -5.24 -6.80
CA ARG A 162 -6.32 -4.44 -7.70
C ARG A 162 -6.05 -3.03 -7.19
N SER A 163 -6.40 -2.72 -5.94
CA SER A 163 -6.08 -1.42 -5.37
C SER A 163 -4.58 -1.25 -5.18
N ASN A 164 -4.10 -0.01 -5.19
CA ASN A 164 -2.67 0.27 -5.01
C ASN A 164 -2.15 -0.27 -3.67
N THR A 165 -2.97 -0.23 -2.61
CA THR A 165 -2.63 -0.80 -1.30
C THR A 165 -2.47 -2.33 -1.36
N ALA A 166 -3.37 -3.04 -2.04
CA ALA A 166 -3.30 -4.50 -2.18
C ALA A 166 -2.07 -4.92 -2.99
N LEU A 167 -1.84 -4.20 -4.09
CA LEU A 167 -0.71 -4.41 -4.97
C LEU A 167 0.63 -4.06 -4.31
N ALA A 168 0.68 -3.06 -3.43
CA ALA A 168 1.88 -2.76 -2.64
C ALA A 168 2.24 -3.93 -1.72
N ALA A 169 1.27 -4.53 -1.04
CA ALA A 169 1.50 -5.70 -0.19
C ALA A 169 2.00 -6.92 -0.98
N GLU A 170 1.61 -7.08 -2.24
CA GLU A 170 2.14 -8.12 -3.13
C GLU A 170 3.60 -7.84 -3.50
N ARG A 171 3.92 -6.61 -3.92
CA ARG A 171 5.30 -6.23 -4.26
C ARG A 171 6.27 -6.31 -3.09
N TYR A 172 5.83 -5.94 -1.88
CA TYR A 172 6.64 -6.15 -0.67
C TYR A 172 6.92 -7.64 -0.41
N ARG A 173 5.94 -8.53 -0.63
CA ARG A 173 6.13 -9.99 -0.53
C ARG A 173 7.13 -10.51 -1.57
N GLU A 174 7.06 -10.02 -2.80
CA GLU A 174 8.02 -10.41 -3.84
C GLU A 174 9.44 -9.95 -3.50
N ALA A 175 9.61 -8.70 -3.06
CA ALA A 175 10.90 -8.18 -2.63
C ALA A 175 11.47 -9.00 -1.43
N ALA A 176 10.60 -9.33 -0.46
CA ALA A 176 10.96 -10.18 0.66
C ALA A 176 11.41 -11.58 0.22
N GLY A 177 10.71 -12.18 -0.75
CA GLY A 177 11.05 -13.50 -1.29
C GLY A 177 12.43 -13.54 -1.96
N ILE A 178 12.78 -12.50 -2.73
CA ILE A 178 14.11 -12.39 -3.37
C ILE A 178 15.20 -12.26 -2.32
N ALA A 179 15.02 -11.35 -1.35
CA ALA A 179 15.97 -11.17 -0.26
C ALA A 179 16.14 -12.48 0.56
N ALA A 180 15.05 -13.19 0.86
CA ALA A 180 15.11 -14.45 1.58
C ALA A 180 15.85 -15.55 0.79
N ALA A 181 15.61 -15.65 -0.51
CA ALA A 181 16.27 -16.62 -1.37
C ALA A 181 17.77 -16.33 -1.53
N GLU A 182 18.17 -15.05 -1.60
CA GLU A 182 19.58 -14.69 -1.60
C GLU A 182 20.26 -15.00 -0.25
N ALA A 183 19.59 -14.70 0.87
CA ALA A 183 20.10 -14.97 2.21
C ALA A 183 20.37 -16.47 2.46
N THR A 184 19.63 -17.36 1.78
CA THR A 184 19.80 -18.82 1.88
C THR A 184 20.68 -19.42 0.78
N GLY A 185 21.22 -18.61 -0.14
CA GLY A 185 22.04 -19.07 -1.26
C GLY A 185 21.26 -19.85 -2.32
N GLN A 186 19.97 -19.56 -2.49
CA GLN A 186 19.07 -20.21 -3.44
C GLN A 186 18.91 -19.46 -4.78
N LEU A 187 19.63 -18.34 -4.97
CA LEU A 187 19.66 -17.53 -6.20
C LEU A 187 21.01 -17.61 -6.91
#